data_AF-A0A536SZU2-F1
#
_entry.id   AF-A0A536SZU2-F1
#
_cell.length_a   1.000
_cell.length_b   1.000
_cell.length_c   1.000
_cell.angle_alpha   90.00
_cell.angle_beta   90.00
_cell.angle_gamma   90.00
#
_symmetry.space_group_name_H-M   'P 1'
#
loop_
_entity.id
_entity.type
_entity.pdbx_description
1 polymer ?
#
loop_
_entity_poly.entity_id
_entity_poly.type
_entity_poly.pdbx_seq_one_letter_code
_entity_poly.pdbx_strand_id
1 'polypeptide(L)' 'VLSGYEDFCEFDPLELHLVEALRTLRLIHYSAWIARRWNDPAFPAAFPWFNTQRYWQDRILELREQIAIMDETPLAV' A
#
# COMPACT_ATOMS: atom_id res chain seq x y z
N VAL A 1 7.08 -5.67 -19.16
CA VAL A 1 6.70 -6.77 -18.21
C VAL A 1 5.33 -7.33 -18.58
N LEU A 2 4.30 -6.50 -18.77
CA LEU A 2 2.95 -6.98 -19.15
C LEU A 2 2.92 -7.83 -20.43
N SER A 3 3.62 -7.39 -21.50
CA SER A 3 3.69 -8.16 -22.75
C SER A 3 4.17 -9.60 -22.57
N GLY A 4 5.06 -9.90 -21.62
CA GLY A 4 5.50 -11.27 -21.35
C GLY A 4 4.54 -12.08 -20.47
N TYR A 5 3.65 -11.42 -19.73
CA TYR A 5 2.55 -12.07 -19.02
C TYR A 5 1.44 -12.47 -19.99
N GLU A 6 1.14 -11.59 -20.94
CA GLU A 6 0.11 -11.80 -21.98
C GLU A 6 0.43 -12.95 -22.96
N ASP A 7 1.70 -13.37 -23.04
CA ASP A 7 2.09 -14.59 -23.75
C ASP A 7 1.47 -15.87 -23.13
N PHE A 8 1.04 -15.83 -21.86
CA PHE A 8 0.53 -16.98 -21.11
C PHE A 8 -0.89 -16.80 -20.57
N CYS A 9 -1.32 -15.56 -20.32
CA CYS A 9 -2.63 -15.25 -19.73
C CYS A 9 -3.13 -13.88 -20.19
N GLU A 10 -4.38 -13.80 -20.64
CA GLU A 10 -5.01 -12.52 -21.00
C GLU A 10 -5.07 -11.58 -19.79
N PHE A 11 -4.77 -10.30 -20.02
CA PHE A 11 -4.82 -9.27 -18.99
C PHE A 11 -5.97 -8.30 -19.28
N ASP A 12 -6.85 -8.09 -18.30
CA ASP A 12 -7.90 -7.07 -18.39
C ASP A 12 -7.33 -5.69 -17.98
N PRO A 13 -7.25 -4.71 -18.90
CA PRO A 13 -6.76 -3.37 -18.58
C PRO A 13 -7.57 -2.65 -17.48
N LEU A 14 -8.81 -3.06 -17.22
CA LEU A 14 -9.60 -2.51 -16.13
C LEU A 14 -8.98 -2.80 -14.76
N GLU A 15 -8.23 -3.90 -14.62
CA GLU A 15 -7.52 -4.23 -13.37
C GLU A 15 -6.47 -3.18 -12.99
N LEU A 16 -5.97 -2.38 -13.94
CA LEU A 16 -5.03 -1.28 -13.66
C LEU A 16 -5.65 -0.20 -12.78
N HIS A 17 -6.97 -0.01 -12.83
CA HIS A 17 -7.68 0.93 -11.95
C HIS A 17 -7.64 0.49 -10.48
N LEU A 18 -7.42 -0.81 -10.22
CA LEU A 18 -7.40 -1.35 -8.87
C LEU A 18 -6.03 -1.18 -8.19
N VAL A 19 -4.98 -0.85 -8.94
CA VAL A 19 -3.61 -0.86 -8.42
C VAL A 19 -3.44 0.09 -7.22
N GLU A 20 -3.88 1.34 -7.35
CA GLU A 20 -3.74 2.34 -6.29
C GLU A 20 -4.67 2.07 -5.10
N ALA A 21 -5.88 1.55 -5.37
CA ALA A 21 -6.80 1.13 -4.31
C ALA A 21 -6.23 -0.05 -3.50
N LEU A 22 -5.70 -1.07 -4.18
CA LEU A 22 -5.07 -2.23 -3.53
C LEU A 22 -3.77 -1.85 -2.81
N ARG A 23 -2.99 -0.92 -3.36
CA ARG A 23 -1.82 -0.36 -2.68
C ARG A 23 -2.23 0.35 -1.38
N THR A 24 -3.23 1.22 -1.45
CA THR A 24 -3.78 1.92 -0.27
C THR A 24 -4.27 0.94 0.80
N LEU A 25 -5.03 -0.09 0.40
CA LEU A 25 -5.46 -1.15 1.31
C LEU A 25 -4.29 -1.87 1.97
N ARG A 26 -3.23 -2.17 1.21
CA ARG A 26 -2.01 -2.77 1.75
C ARG A 26 -1.34 -1.88 2.78
N LEU A 27 -1.27 -0.57 2.56
CA LEU A 27 -0.70 0.39 3.51
C LEU A 27 -1.46 0.39 4.84
N ILE A 28 -2.80 0.45 4.78
CA ILE A 28 -3.68 0.42 5.96
C ILE A 28 -3.54 -0.91 6.70
N HIS A 29 -3.59 -2.02 5.97
CA HIS A 29 -3.44 -3.36 6.54
C HIS A 29 -2.07 -3.59 7.17
N TYR A 30 -1.00 -3.01 6.61
CA TYR A 30 0.33 -3.10 7.18
C TYR A 30 0.40 -2.41 8.56
N SER A 31 -0.09 -1.17 8.67
CA SER A 31 -0.16 -0.47 9.98
C SER A 31 -1.03 -1.25 10.98
N ALA A 32 -2.17 -1.78 10.55
CA ALA A 32 -3.04 -2.59 11.40
C ALA A 32 -2.37 -3.91 11.81
N TRP A 33 -1.60 -4.54 10.93
CA TRP A 33 -0.89 -5.79 11.19
C TRP A 33 0.16 -5.62 12.31
N ILE A 34 0.89 -4.50 12.30
CA ILE A 34 1.82 -4.13 13.38
C ILE A 34 1.03 -3.86 14.67
N ALA A 35 0.01 -3.00 14.62
CA ALA A 35 -0.77 -2.61 15.81
C ALA A 35 -1.38 -3.82 16.54
N ARG A 36 -1.96 -4.77 15.80
CA ARG A 36 -2.58 -5.97 16.37
C ARG A 36 -1.59 -6.88 17.11
N ARG A 37 -0.29 -6.77 16.83
CA ARG A 37 0.77 -7.59 17.42
C ARG A 37 1.68 -6.80 18.35
N TRP A 38 1.31 -5.58 18.71
CA TRP A 38 2.19 -4.71 19.50
C TRP A 38 2.56 -5.26 20.88
N ASN A 39 1.72 -6.13 21.45
CA ASN A 39 1.99 -6.80 22.72
C ASN A 39 3.05 -7.91 22.63
N ASP A 40 3.40 -8.39 21.42
CA ASP A 40 4.52 -9.30 21.21
C ASP A 40 5.84 -8.51 21.33
N PRO A 41 6.76 -8.88 22.23
CA PRO A 41 8.02 -8.16 22.43
C PRO A 41 8.89 -8.00 21.17
N ALA A 42 8.74 -8.89 20.19
CA ALA A 42 9.47 -8.78 18.92
C ALA A 42 9.07 -7.54 18.11
N PHE A 43 7.82 -7.06 18.25
CA PHE A 43 7.28 -5.97 17.44
C PHE A 43 7.83 -4.59 17.85
N PRO A 44 7.82 -4.18 19.13
CA PRO A 44 8.47 -2.95 19.53
C PRO A 44 9.96 -2.90 19.19
N ALA A 45 10.65 -4.04 19.24
CA ALA A 45 12.06 -4.15 18.88
C ALA A 45 12.31 -4.01 17.37
N ALA A 46 11.48 -4.64 16.53
CA ALA A 46 11.60 -4.60 15.07
C ALA A 46 11.03 -3.32 14.45
N PHE A 47 10.03 -2.70 15.09
CA PHE A 47 9.30 -1.53 14.60
C PHE A 47 9.32 -0.38 15.61
N PRO A 48 10.49 0.07 16.12
CA PRO A 48 10.57 1.08 17.18
C PRO A 48 10.01 2.44 16.77
N TRP A 49 9.92 2.71 15.46
CA TRP A 49 9.37 3.93 14.88
C TRP A 49 7.83 3.96 14.84
N PHE A 50 7.15 2.83 15.02
CA PHE A 50 5.72 2.69 14.78
C PHE A 50 4.86 3.58 15.68
N ASN A 51 5.24 3.74 16.95
CA ASN A 51 4.50 4.55 17.91
C ASN A 51 5.00 6.01 17.99
N THR A 52 5.78 6.45 16.98
CA THR A 52 6.28 7.83 16.92
C THR A 52 5.30 8.72 16.17
N GLN A 53 5.21 9.99 16.57
CA GLN A 53 4.39 10.98 15.85
C GLN A 53 4.81 11.10 14.38
N ARG A 54 6.12 11.09 14.11
CA ARG A 54 6.66 11.22 12.76
C ARG A 54 6.14 10.14 11.82
N TYR A 55 6.17 8.87 12.24
CA TYR A 55 5.64 7.78 11.42
C TYR A 55 4.18 8.01 11.02
N TRP A 56 3.34 8.43 11.96
CA TRP A 56 1.92 8.66 11.67
C TRP A 56 1.68 9.89 10.80
N GLN A 57 2.50 10.93 10.94
CA GLN A 57 2.46 12.09 10.04
C GLN A 57 2.83 11.69 8.61
N ASP A 58 3.92 10.93 8.43
CA ASP A 58 4.35 10.42 7.13
C ASP A 58 3.27 9.49 6.54
N ARG A 59 2.67 8.61 7.35
CA ARG A 59 1.57 7.71 6.94
C ARG A 59 0.32 8.48 6.48
N ILE A 60 -0.05 9.55 7.17
CA ILE A 60 -1.19 10.39 6.78
C ILE A 60 -0.90 11.10 5.46
N LEU A 61 0.32 11.63 5.27
CA LEU A 61 0.72 12.26 4.03
C LEU A 61 0.66 11.27 2.85
N GLU A 62 1.24 10.09 3.02
CA GLU A 62 1.24 9.02 2.00
C GLU A 62 -0.19 8.62 1.60
N LEU A 63 -1.12 8.50 2.58
CA LEU A 63 -2.52 8.19 2.28
C LEU A 63 -3.24 9.32 1.53
N ARG A 64 -2.89 10.59 1.77
CA ARG A 64 -3.44 11.72 1.01
C ARG A 64 -2.92 11.74 -0.42
N GLU A 65 -1.63 11.45 -0.61
CA GLU A 65 -1.03 11.31 -1.94
C GLU A 65 -1.69 10.16 -2.71
N GLN A 66 -1.93 9.02 -2.06
CA GLN A 66 -2.67 7.91 -2.68
C GLN A 66 -4.09 8.28 -3.12
N ILE A 67 -4.80 9.12 -2.35
CA ILE A 67 -6.11 9.65 -2.78
C ILE A 67 -5.97 10.47 -4.06
N ALA A 68 -4.99 11.37 -4.13
CA ALA A 68 -4.76 12.18 -5.32
C ALA A 68 -4.42 11.32 -6.55
N ILE A 69 -3.57 10.29 -6.39
CA ILE A 69 -3.19 9.38 -7.49
C ILE A 69 -4.39 8.53 -7.94
N MET A 70 -5.29 8.15 -7.03
CA MET A 70 -6.52 7.42 -7.40
C MET A 70 -7.48 8.24 -8.29
N ASP A 71 -7.39 9.57 -8.25
CA ASP A 71 -8.17 10.45 -9.12
C ASP A 71 -7.52 10.67 -10.50
N GLU A 72 -6.26 10.23 -10.69
CA GLU A 72 -5.57 10.28 -11.97
C GLU A 72 -5.95 9.10 -12.89
N THR A 73 -5.58 9.19 -14.17
CA THR A 73 -5.71 8.05 -15.08
C THR A 73 -4.86 6.87 -14.61
N PRO A 74 -5.32 5.62 -14.81
CA PRO A 74 -4.55 4.43 -14.43
C PRO A 74 -3.17 4.40 -15.08
N LEU A 75 -2.27 3.63 -14.46
CA LEU A 75 -0.94 3.39 -15.01
C LEU A 75 -1.03 2.98 -16.49
N ALA A 76 -0.30 3.68 -17.34
CA ALA A 76 -0.18 3.30 -18.74
C ALA A 76 0.69 2.03 -18.88
N VAL A 77 0.32 1.18 -19.83
CA VAL A 77 1.09 -0.01 -20.25
C VAL A 77 2.19 0.39 -21.22
#